data_AF-A0AA37X383-F1
#
_entry.id   AF-A0AA37X383-F1
#
_cell.length_a   1.000
_cell.length_b   1.000
_cell.length_c   1.000
_cell.angle_alpha   90.00
_cell.angle_beta   90.00
_cell.angle_gamma   90.00
#
_symmetry.space_group_name_H-M   'P 1'
#
loop_
_entity.id
_entity.type
_entity.pdbx_description
1 polymer ?
#
loop_
_entity_poly.entity_id
_entity_poly.type
_entity_poly.pdbx_seq_one_letter_code
_entity_poly.pdbx_strand_id
1 'polypeptide(L)'
;MVRRSTPQAQIDEQAFPVRLFILVPEMGFGTLMVPMHKWLVANVGQTNHALHGSGKATQRDAVALYLRNPIDAVKFLQAFPILELADGTVKPGYYSPAAPRGNSEEEDLEMCNLYNQTKAVDAMRQLFAGIENRTGNLEPGSISPNYQAPIIRHMGEGRLELAIARWGMPSPKSVLKTERDPGVTNVRNLASPHWRKWLGPAHRCLVPVTSFAEWNQGNKWFGPTDEGAPMFFAGIEVRGWKSVRKVKDGETVDDLFAFLTCPPNAEVGAIHPKAMPVIFTKPAEWETWLGAPFEIAAQLQRPLPDGDLQLLDGPI
;
A
#
# COMPACT_ATOMS: atom_id res chain seq x y z
N MET A 1 -8.36 -51.74 -21.09
CA MET A 1 -8.22 -50.44 -20.41
C MET A 1 -6.85 -50.42 -19.75
N VAL A 2 -5.87 -49.71 -20.32
CA VAL A 2 -4.50 -49.69 -19.79
C VAL A 2 -4.49 -48.86 -18.50
N ARG A 3 -4.29 -49.51 -17.36
CA ARG A 3 -4.17 -48.85 -16.06
C ARG A 3 -2.83 -48.10 -16.05
N ARG A 4 -2.86 -46.78 -16.29
CA ARG A 4 -1.64 -45.95 -16.16
C ARG A 4 -1.18 -46.01 -14.71
N SER A 5 0.08 -46.38 -14.48
CA SER A 5 0.71 -46.34 -13.17
C SER A 5 0.77 -44.91 -12.65
N THR A 6 0.61 -44.73 -11.34
CA THR A 6 0.77 -43.43 -10.68
C THR A 6 2.17 -42.87 -10.95
N PRO A 7 2.32 -41.60 -11.38
CA PRO A 7 3.63 -40.97 -11.57
C PRO A 7 4.47 -40.97 -10.28
N GLN A 8 5.76 -41.23 -10.38
CA GLN A 8 6.67 -41.30 -9.22
C GLN A 8 6.64 -40.01 -8.37
N ALA A 9 6.53 -38.84 -9.00
CA ALA A 9 6.42 -37.57 -8.30
C ALA A 9 5.21 -37.52 -7.34
N GLN A 10 4.07 -38.14 -7.69
CA GLN A 10 2.90 -38.21 -6.81
C GLN A 10 3.10 -39.20 -5.66
N ILE A 11 3.92 -40.23 -5.86
CA ILE A 11 4.28 -41.18 -4.81
C ILE A 11 5.22 -40.51 -3.81
N ASP A 12 6.27 -39.84 -4.30
CA ASP A 12 7.25 -39.16 -3.46
C ASP A 12 6.65 -37.96 -2.71
N GLU A 13 5.67 -37.28 -3.31
CA GLU A 13 4.85 -36.24 -2.67
C GLU A 13 4.17 -36.72 -1.39
N GLN A 14 3.78 -38.00 -1.31
CA GLN A 14 3.19 -38.58 -0.11
C GLN A 14 4.25 -39.17 0.83
N ALA A 15 5.41 -39.57 0.30
CA ALA A 15 6.44 -40.27 1.05
C ALA A 15 7.39 -39.35 1.83
N PHE A 16 7.63 -38.13 1.34
CA PHE A 16 8.60 -37.22 1.93
C PHE A 16 7.92 -36.02 2.60
N PRO A 17 8.15 -35.80 3.91
CA PRO A 17 7.51 -34.72 4.67
C PRO A 17 8.08 -33.32 4.39
N VAL A 18 9.27 -33.22 3.80
CA VAL A 18 9.96 -31.94 3.55
C VAL A 18 10.17 -31.72 2.07
N ARG A 19 9.89 -30.51 1.61
CA ARG A 19 10.05 -30.09 0.22
C ARG A 19 10.72 -28.74 0.15
N LEU A 20 11.75 -28.65 -0.69
CA LEU A 20 12.34 -27.40 -1.13
C LEU A 20 11.96 -27.18 -2.60
N PHE A 21 11.32 -26.07 -2.90
CA PHE A 21 11.13 -25.61 -4.26
C PHE A 21 12.28 -24.67 -4.61
N ILE A 22 13.01 -25.00 -5.67
CA ILE A 22 14.23 -24.29 -6.08
C ILE A 22 14.02 -23.78 -7.50
N LEU A 23 14.30 -22.50 -7.74
CA LEU A 23 14.23 -21.93 -9.07
C LEU A 23 15.33 -22.54 -9.95
N VAL A 24 14.96 -22.91 -11.17
CA VAL A 24 15.93 -23.27 -12.20
C VAL A 24 16.66 -21.98 -12.61
N PRO A 25 18.01 -21.93 -12.58
CA PRO A 25 18.77 -20.80 -13.09
C PRO A 25 18.45 -20.52 -14.57
N GLU A 26 18.65 -19.29 -15.05
CA GLU A 26 18.31 -18.92 -16.45
C GLU A 26 18.98 -19.82 -17.50
N MET A 27 20.22 -20.25 -17.23
CA MET A 27 20.99 -21.16 -18.09
C MET A 27 20.77 -22.65 -17.73
N GLY A 28 19.78 -22.96 -16.91
CA GLY A 28 19.58 -24.28 -16.31
C GLY A 28 20.60 -24.60 -15.22
N PHE A 29 20.45 -25.75 -14.57
CA PHE A 29 21.39 -26.17 -13.53
C PHE A 29 22.79 -26.54 -14.06
N GLY A 30 22.92 -26.87 -15.35
CA GLY A 30 24.22 -27.14 -15.98
C GLY A 30 25.15 -28.03 -15.15
N THR A 31 26.36 -27.53 -14.87
CA THR A 31 27.39 -28.23 -14.09
C THR A 31 27.06 -28.36 -12.60
N LEU A 32 26.05 -27.65 -12.09
CA LEU A 32 25.64 -27.67 -10.68
C LEU A 32 24.88 -28.95 -10.31
N MET A 33 24.26 -29.63 -11.28
CA MET A 33 23.51 -30.87 -11.01
C MET A 33 24.36 -31.99 -10.42
N VAL A 34 25.58 -32.16 -10.94
CA VAL A 34 26.49 -33.23 -10.51
C VAL A 34 26.92 -33.07 -9.05
N PRO A 35 27.44 -31.90 -8.60
CA PRO A 35 27.78 -31.71 -7.20
C PRO A 35 26.56 -31.76 -6.27
N MET A 36 25.39 -31.25 -6.70
CA MET A 36 24.14 -31.39 -5.93
C MET A 36 23.79 -32.87 -5.68
N HIS A 37 23.79 -33.69 -6.73
CA HIS A 37 23.47 -35.11 -6.59
C HIS A 37 24.50 -35.86 -5.73
N LYS A 38 25.80 -35.61 -5.95
CA LYS A 38 26.87 -36.21 -5.13
C LYS A 38 26.72 -35.83 -3.66
N TRP A 39 26.43 -34.56 -3.39
CA TRP A 39 26.24 -34.08 -2.02
C TRP A 39 25.03 -34.75 -1.37
N LEU A 40 23.89 -34.87 -2.07
CA LEU A 40 22.69 -35.53 -1.54
C LEU A 40 22.94 -36.99 -1.21
N VAL A 41 23.62 -37.72 -2.09
CA VAL A 41 24.00 -39.11 -1.84
C VAL A 41 24.91 -39.23 -0.62
N ALA A 42 25.91 -38.35 -0.50
CA ALA A 42 26.91 -38.40 0.58
C ALA A 42 26.36 -37.96 1.95
N ASN A 43 25.46 -36.98 1.99
CA ASN A 43 25.05 -36.32 3.23
C ASN A 43 23.62 -36.67 3.67
N VAL A 44 22.75 -37.07 2.74
CA VAL A 44 21.34 -37.41 3.01
C VAL A 44 21.09 -38.92 2.81
N GLY A 45 21.76 -39.52 1.83
CA GLY A 45 21.63 -40.93 1.47
C GLY A 45 20.69 -41.15 0.29
N GLN A 46 21.00 -42.16 -0.52
CA GLN A 46 20.39 -42.40 -1.84
C GLN A 46 18.86 -42.65 -1.80
N THR A 47 18.33 -43.17 -0.69
CA THR A 47 16.90 -43.48 -0.53
C THR A 47 16.13 -42.44 0.30
N ASN A 48 16.81 -41.36 0.69
CA ASN A 48 16.26 -40.35 1.61
C ASN A 48 15.99 -39.01 0.91
N HIS A 49 16.14 -38.95 -0.41
CA HIS A 49 15.80 -37.79 -1.20
C HIS A 49 15.20 -38.19 -2.56
N ALA A 50 14.43 -37.29 -3.15
CA ALA A 50 13.99 -37.38 -4.55
C ALA A 50 13.98 -35.98 -5.19
N LEU A 51 14.17 -35.91 -6.50
CA LEU A 51 14.16 -34.65 -7.24
C LEU A 51 13.23 -34.78 -8.44
N HIS A 52 12.23 -33.91 -8.50
CA HIS A 52 11.26 -33.87 -9.61
C HIS A 52 11.13 -32.46 -10.17
N GLY A 53 10.78 -32.36 -11.46
CA GLY A 53 10.33 -31.10 -12.04
C GLY A 53 9.00 -30.69 -11.40
N SER A 54 8.92 -29.44 -10.91
CA SER A 54 7.72 -28.94 -10.21
C SER A 54 6.82 -28.07 -11.10
N GLY A 55 7.18 -27.87 -12.37
CA GLY A 55 6.54 -26.90 -13.25
C GLY A 55 7.02 -25.47 -12.98
N LYS A 56 6.18 -24.46 -13.26
CA LYS A 56 6.56 -23.05 -13.12
C LYS A 56 6.24 -22.53 -11.72
N ALA A 57 7.25 -21.95 -11.08
CA ALA A 57 7.08 -21.09 -9.91
C ALA A 57 7.52 -19.68 -10.31
N THR A 58 6.67 -18.68 -10.05
CA THR A 58 7.07 -17.26 -10.21
C THR A 58 7.53 -16.90 -11.65
N GLN A 59 6.89 -17.50 -12.68
CA GLN A 59 7.25 -17.36 -14.12
C GLN A 59 8.56 -18.04 -14.57
N ARG A 60 9.37 -18.58 -13.66
CA ARG A 60 10.55 -19.41 -13.94
C ARG A 60 10.24 -20.88 -13.68
N ASP A 61 10.97 -21.79 -14.32
CA ASP A 61 10.84 -23.21 -14.00
C ASP A 61 11.40 -23.48 -12.61
N ALA A 62 10.83 -24.46 -11.91
CA ALA A 62 11.28 -24.87 -10.59
C ALA A 62 11.38 -26.39 -10.49
N VAL A 63 12.26 -26.83 -9.59
CA VAL A 63 12.39 -28.23 -9.19
C VAL A 63 12.00 -28.39 -7.73
N ALA A 64 11.39 -29.52 -7.41
CA ALA A 64 11.06 -29.91 -6.06
C ALA A 64 12.07 -30.96 -5.57
N LEU A 65 12.83 -30.61 -4.54
CA LEU A 65 13.69 -31.52 -3.80
C LEU A 65 12.93 -32.02 -2.56
N TYR A 66 12.71 -33.32 -2.52
CA TYR A 66 12.01 -34.03 -1.46
C TYR A 66 13.02 -34.60 -0.48
N LEU A 67 12.79 -34.41 0.83
CA LEU A 67 13.70 -34.80 1.91
C LEU A 67 12.91 -35.38 3.09
N ARG A 68 13.58 -36.19 3.91
CA ARG A 68 12.96 -36.79 5.12
C ARG A 68 12.99 -35.89 6.35
N ASN A 69 13.95 -34.98 6.44
CA ASN A 69 14.19 -34.17 7.63
C ASN A 69 14.52 -32.70 7.25
N PRO A 70 13.95 -31.69 7.93
CA PRO A 70 14.26 -30.28 7.68
C PRO A 70 15.74 -29.92 7.91
N ILE A 71 16.47 -30.66 8.75
CA ILE A 71 17.89 -30.42 8.98
C ILE A 71 18.70 -30.60 7.69
N ASP A 72 18.35 -31.60 6.88
CA ASP A 72 19.04 -31.87 5.62
C ASP A 72 18.75 -30.79 4.58
N ALA A 73 17.55 -30.19 4.63
CA ALA A 73 17.18 -29.05 3.79
C ALA A 73 18.05 -27.83 4.10
N VAL A 74 18.25 -27.51 5.39
CA VAL A 74 19.12 -26.39 5.81
C VAL A 74 20.57 -26.63 5.38
N LYS A 75 21.11 -27.83 5.63
CA LYS A 75 22.47 -28.19 5.22
C LYS A 75 22.66 -28.12 3.70
N PHE A 76 21.65 -28.53 2.93
CA PHE A 76 21.68 -28.47 1.47
C PHE A 76 21.77 -27.02 0.98
N LEU A 77 20.94 -26.11 1.50
CA LEU A 77 20.98 -24.70 1.12
C LEU A 77 22.30 -24.02 1.52
N GLN A 78 22.88 -24.40 2.66
CA GLN A 78 24.21 -23.93 3.08
C GLN A 78 25.33 -24.41 2.15
N ALA A 79 25.24 -25.64 1.64
CA ALA A 79 26.22 -26.20 0.71
C ALA A 79 26.11 -25.59 -0.70
N PHE A 80 24.92 -25.09 -1.08
CA PHE A 80 24.64 -24.49 -2.37
C PHE A 80 23.98 -23.12 -2.22
N PRO A 81 24.70 -22.10 -1.72
CA PRO A 81 24.14 -20.79 -1.42
C PRO A 81 23.72 -20.00 -2.67
N ILE A 82 24.14 -20.45 -3.85
CA ILE A 82 23.73 -19.89 -5.14
C ILE A 82 22.30 -20.28 -5.55
N LEU A 83 21.68 -21.24 -4.85
CA LEU A 83 20.33 -21.69 -5.16
C LEU A 83 19.31 -20.73 -4.57
N GLU A 84 18.41 -20.25 -5.43
CA GLU A 84 17.27 -19.43 -5.04
C GLU A 84 16.07 -20.33 -4.74
N LEU A 85 15.44 -20.11 -3.57
CA LEU A 85 14.16 -20.75 -3.29
C LEU A 85 13.08 -20.13 -4.16
N ALA A 86 12.17 -20.96 -4.63
CA ALA A 86 10.99 -20.53 -5.36
C ALA A 86 9.89 -20.06 -4.39
N ASP A 87 10.26 -19.23 -3.40
CA ASP A 87 9.30 -18.68 -2.46
C ASP A 87 8.43 -17.62 -3.13
N GLY A 88 7.12 -17.79 -2.99
CA GLY A 88 6.14 -16.85 -3.51
C GLY A 88 5.88 -15.70 -2.54
N THR A 89 6.61 -15.64 -1.42
CA THR A 89 6.31 -14.79 -0.26
C THR A 89 6.51 -13.32 -0.55
N VAL A 90 7.38 -13.00 -1.50
CA VAL A 90 7.64 -11.64 -2.00
C VAL A 90 6.80 -11.28 -3.23
N LYS A 91 5.88 -12.15 -3.66
CA LYS A 91 5.08 -11.86 -4.85
C LYS A 91 4.00 -10.81 -4.56
N PRO A 92 3.70 -9.95 -5.54
CA PRO A 92 2.45 -9.23 -5.60
C PRO A 92 1.28 -10.22 -5.50
N GLY A 93 0.58 -10.22 -4.36
CA GLY A 93 -0.59 -11.06 -4.11
C GLY A 93 -0.41 -12.28 -3.19
N TYR A 94 0.78 -12.54 -2.66
CA TYR A 94 0.94 -13.46 -1.52
C TYR A 94 0.63 -12.73 -0.19
N TYR A 95 -0.01 -13.42 0.76
CA TYR A 95 -0.37 -12.88 2.07
C TYR A 95 0.03 -13.86 3.17
N SER A 96 0.85 -13.42 4.12
CA SER A 96 1.17 -14.20 5.32
C SER A 96 -0.08 -14.35 6.20
N PRO A 97 -0.44 -15.56 6.68
CA PRO A 97 -1.54 -15.76 7.61
C PRO A 97 -1.36 -15.06 8.97
N ALA A 98 -0.13 -14.66 9.31
CA ALA A 98 0.21 -13.95 10.54
C ALA A 98 0.06 -12.42 10.41
N ALA A 99 -0.02 -11.88 9.20
CA ALA A 99 -0.31 -10.47 8.98
C ALA A 99 -1.83 -10.22 9.21
N PRO A 100 -2.24 -9.12 9.86
CA PRO A 100 -3.64 -8.74 9.94
C PRO A 100 -4.24 -8.73 8.53
N ARG A 101 -5.38 -9.40 8.34
CA ARG A 101 -5.98 -9.58 7.02
C ARG A 101 -6.14 -8.25 6.27
N GLY A 102 -5.43 -8.15 5.15
CA GLY A 102 -5.62 -7.11 4.13
C GLY A 102 -4.54 -6.04 4.22
N ASN A 103 -3.91 -5.84 3.07
CA ASN A 103 -2.73 -5.03 2.77
C ASN A 103 -1.41 -5.76 3.06
N SER A 104 -0.54 -5.80 2.05
CA SER A 104 0.85 -6.19 2.27
C SER A 104 1.45 -5.15 3.21
N GLU A 105 2.21 -5.58 4.22
CA GLU A 105 2.90 -4.63 5.11
C GLU A 105 3.78 -3.66 4.29
N GLU A 106 4.29 -4.05 3.13
CA GLU A 106 4.97 -3.13 2.20
C GLU A 106 4.04 -2.02 1.69
N GLU A 107 2.86 -2.29 1.13
CA GLU A 107 1.99 -1.20 0.61
C GLU A 107 1.46 -0.24 1.69
N ASP A 108 1.28 -0.72 2.94
CA ASP A 108 0.85 0.12 4.07
C ASP A 108 2.00 0.87 4.77
N LEU A 109 3.25 0.39 4.64
CA LEU A 109 4.46 1.06 5.14
C LEU A 109 5.13 1.97 4.10
N GLU A 110 4.73 1.89 2.82
CA GLU A 110 5.33 2.59 1.68
C GLU A 110 4.58 3.87 1.26
N MET A 111 3.65 4.36 2.09
CA MET A 111 2.82 5.52 1.77
C MET A 111 2.47 6.28 3.05
N CYS A 112 2.38 7.61 2.99
CA CYS A 112 1.79 8.43 4.05
C CYS A 112 0.40 7.91 4.45
N ASN A 113 0.36 7.14 5.53
CA ASN A 113 -0.83 6.51 6.08
C ASN A 113 -1.09 6.99 7.52
N LEU A 114 -0.40 8.05 7.96
CA LEU A 114 -0.61 8.66 9.27
C LEU A 114 -0.36 10.16 9.16
N TYR A 115 -1.33 10.95 9.61
CA TYR A 115 -1.15 12.39 9.72
C TYR A 115 -1.87 12.94 10.95
N ASN A 116 -1.57 14.17 11.30
CA ASN A 116 -2.17 14.88 12.41
C ASN A 116 -2.94 16.09 11.90
N GLN A 117 -4.01 16.41 12.61
CA GLN A 117 -4.77 17.63 12.41
C GLN A 117 -5.10 18.18 13.80
N THR A 118 -4.55 19.35 14.11
CA THR A 118 -4.77 20.01 15.41
C THR A 118 -5.26 21.45 15.31
N LYS A 119 -5.36 22.00 14.09
CA LYS A 119 -5.91 23.36 13.90
C LYS A 119 -7.40 23.37 14.26
N ALA A 120 -7.77 24.27 15.16
CA ALA A 120 -9.16 24.46 15.57
C ALA A 120 -10.05 24.82 14.37
N VAL A 121 -11.31 24.42 14.45
CA VAL A 121 -12.33 24.69 13.43
C VAL A 121 -12.44 26.17 13.09
N ASP A 122 -12.23 27.05 14.07
CA ASP A 122 -12.29 28.50 13.87
C ASP A 122 -11.11 29.04 13.04
N ALA A 123 -9.93 28.43 13.12
CA ALA A 123 -8.81 28.78 12.23
C ALA A 123 -9.14 28.43 10.77
N MET A 124 -9.83 27.29 10.55
CA MET A 124 -10.26 26.88 9.21
C MET A 124 -11.35 27.80 8.65
N ARG A 125 -12.26 28.30 9.51
CA ARG A 125 -13.28 29.29 9.15
C ARG A 125 -12.69 30.64 8.75
N GLN A 126 -11.55 31.04 9.35
CA GLN A 126 -10.86 32.28 8.96
C GLN A 126 -10.20 32.15 7.57
N LEU A 127 -9.74 30.96 7.20
CA LEU A 127 -9.14 30.69 5.90
C LEU A 127 -10.18 30.65 4.76
N PHE A 128 -11.39 30.17 5.06
CA PHE A 128 -12.49 30.06 4.09
C PHE A 128 -13.71 30.84 4.59
N ALA A 129 -13.81 32.10 4.17
CA ALA A 129 -14.91 32.97 4.56
C ALA A 129 -16.28 32.34 4.22
N GLY A 130 -17.16 32.23 5.21
CA GLY A 130 -18.53 31.71 5.02
C GLY A 130 -18.65 30.20 4.90
N ILE A 131 -17.61 29.42 5.24
CA ILE A 131 -17.69 27.95 5.25
C ILE A 131 -18.74 27.43 6.25
N GLU A 132 -19.64 26.57 5.78
CA GLU A 132 -20.62 25.91 6.66
C GLU A 132 -19.93 24.80 7.45
N ASN A 133 -20.08 24.79 8.77
CA ASN A 133 -19.48 23.76 9.61
C ASN A 133 -20.49 22.64 9.92
N ARG A 134 -20.19 21.42 9.47
CA ARG A 134 -20.99 20.22 9.72
C ARG A 134 -20.25 19.13 10.50
N THR A 135 -19.09 19.44 11.08
CA THR A 135 -18.23 18.43 11.71
C THR A 135 -18.55 18.11 13.16
N GLY A 136 -19.40 18.91 13.82
CA GLY A 136 -19.54 18.83 15.28
C GLY A 136 -18.22 19.18 15.99
N ASN A 137 -17.99 18.61 17.19
CA ASN A 137 -16.71 18.74 17.90
C ASN A 137 -15.65 17.87 17.20
N LEU A 138 -14.69 18.53 16.58
CA LEU A 138 -13.49 17.90 16.04
C LEU A 138 -12.47 17.77 17.16
N GLU A 139 -12.23 16.53 17.60
CA GLU A 139 -11.12 16.24 18.50
C GLU A 139 -9.81 16.30 17.71
N PRO A 140 -8.84 17.14 18.14
CA PRO A 140 -7.49 17.12 17.59
C PRO A 140 -6.86 15.74 17.73
N GLY A 141 -6.09 15.32 16.72
CA GLY A 141 -5.28 14.11 16.87
C GLY A 141 -4.87 13.43 15.59
N SER A 142 -4.31 12.24 15.78
CA SER A 142 -3.74 11.44 14.70
C SER A 142 -4.82 10.68 13.96
N ILE A 143 -4.74 10.76 12.64
CA ILE A 143 -5.71 10.21 11.70
C ILE A 143 -5.02 9.08 10.94
N SER A 144 -5.65 7.90 11.00
CA SER A 144 -5.18 6.66 10.39
C SER A 144 -6.16 6.17 9.31
N PRO A 145 -5.78 5.21 8.45
CA PRO A 145 -6.65 4.71 7.39
C PRO A 145 -7.97 4.18 7.96
N ASN A 146 -9.06 4.41 7.24
CA ASN A 146 -10.42 4.00 7.63
C ASN A 146 -10.98 4.71 8.88
N TYR A 147 -10.33 5.80 9.34
CA TYR A 147 -10.85 6.71 10.37
C TYR A 147 -11.59 7.88 9.73
N GLN A 148 -12.43 8.55 10.52
CA GLN A 148 -13.12 9.77 10.12
C GLN A 148 -12.20 10.98 10.32
N ALA A 149 -12.25 11.92 9.39
CA ALA A 149 -11.45 13.13 9.40
C ALA A 149 -12.20 14.33 8.80
N PRO A 150 -11.85 15.56 9.18
CA PRO A 150 -12.39 16.75 8.52
C PRO A 150 -11.86 16.89 7.10
N ILE A 151 -12.73 17.28 6.19
CA ILE A 151 -12.39 17.73 4.84
C ILE A 151 -13.16 19.01 4.50
N ILE A 152 -12.57 19.86 3.68
CA ILE A 152 -13.24 21.02 3.10
C ILE A 152 -13.65 20.65 1.68
N ARG A 153 -14.95 20.71 1.38
CA ARG A 153 -15.49 20.30 0.08
C ARG A 153 -16.61 21.23 -0.37
N HIS A 154 -17.02 21.12 -1.63
CA HIS A 154 -18.17 21.85 -2.15
C HIS A 154 -19.47 21.40 -1.51
N MET A 155 -20.37 22.32 -1.20
CA MET A 155 -21.72 22.04 -0.70
C MET A 155 -22.80 22.26 -1.78
N GLY A 156 -22.41 22.79 -2.93
CA GLY A 156 -23.31 23.25 -4.00
C GLY A 156 -23.28 24.78 -4.14
N GLU A 157 -23.62 25.28 -5.33
CA GLU A 157 -23.70 26.73 -5.63
C GLU A 157 -22.40 27.50 -5.31
N GLY A 158 -21.24 26.85 -5.45
CA GLY A 158 -19.93 27.44 -5.17
C GLY A 158 -19.61 27.65 -3.69
N ARG A 159 -20.45 27.16 -2.77
CA ARG A 159 -20.22 27.21 -1.33
C ARG A 159 -19.36 26.04 -0.87
N LEU A 160 -18.58 26.26 0.18
CA LEU A 160 -17.78 25.22 0.84
C LEU A 160 -18.40 24.83 2.18
N GLU A 161 -18.21 23.57 2.55
CA GLU A 161 -18.51 23.04 3.87
C GLU A 161 -17.27 22.36 4.46
N LEU A 162 -17.16 22.42 5.79
CA LEU A 162 -16.30 21.55 6.57
C LEU A 162 -17.14 20.33 6.96
N ALA A 163 -16.78 19.15 6.45
CA ALA A 163 -17.53 17.91 6.62
C ALA A 163 -16.63 16.78 7.17
N ILE A 164 -17.24 15.79 7.81
CA ILE A 164 -16.56 14.56 8.20
C ILE A 164 -16.69 13.55 7.07
N ALA A 165 -15.55 12.97 6.68
CA ALA A 165 -15.51 11.84 5.76
C ALA A 165 -14.53 10.79 6.27
N ARG A 166 -14.70 9.53 5.85
CA ARG A 166 -13.84 8.42 6.21
C ARG A 166 -12.70 8.28 5.20
N TRP A 167 -11.48 8.16 5.71
CA TRP A 167 -10.28 8.06 4.86
C TRP A 167 -10.18 6.67 4.22
N GLY A 168 -10.37 6.61 2.91
CA GLY A 168 -10.29 5.41 2.09
C GLY A 168 -11.34 5.42 0.98
N MET A 169 -11.02 5.97 -0.19
CA MET A 169 -11.89 5.93 -1.37
C MET A 169 -12.22 4.50 -1.78
N PRO A 170 -13.32 4.24 -2.52
CA PRO A 170 -13.66 2.89 -2.93
C PRO A 170 -12.55 2.23 -3.75
N SER A 171 -12.23 0.98 -3.44
CA SER A 171 -11.23 0.21 -4.20
C SER A 171 -11.76 -0.23 -5.57
N PRO A 172 -10.90 -0.42 -6.58
CA PRO A 172 -11.30 -1.11 -7.80
C PRO A 172 -11.87 -2.51 -7.50
N LYS A 173 -13.03 -2.87 -8.05
CA LYS A 173 -13.64 -4.18 -7.79
C LYS A 173 -12.71 -5.36 -8.13
N SER A 174 -11.83 -5.19 -9.11
CA SER A 174 -10.86 -6.21 -9.52
C SER A 174 -9.78 -6.51 -8.47
N VAL A 175 -9.55 -5.62 -7.50
CA VAL A 175 -8.57 -5.85 -6.42
C VAL A 175 -9.21 -6.36 -5.13
N LEU A 176 -10.55 -6.32 -5.04
CA LEU A 176 -11.28 -6.82 -3.88
C LEU A 176 -11.34 -8.36 -3.92
N LYS A 177 -10.94 -8.98 -2.81
CA LYS A 177 -10.98 -10.44 -2.63
C LYS A 177 -12.19 -10.94 -1.86
N THR A 178 -12.84 -10.03 -1.14
CA THR A 178 -14.04 -10.28 -0.33
C THR A 178 -14.96 -9.07 -0.44
N GLU A 179 -16.13 -9.13 0.20
CA GLU A 179 -17.05 -7.99 0.28
C GLU A 179 -16.47 -6.80 1.08
N ARG A 180 -15.45 -7.05 1.92
CA ARG A 180 -14.78 -5.99 2.68
C ARG A 180 -13.91 -5.13 1.75
N ASP A 181 -14.17 -3.83 1.75
CA ASP A 181 -13.36 -2.81 1.11
C ASP A 181 -12.64 -1.95 2.17
N PRO A 182 -11.32 -2.11 2.39
CA PRO A 182 -10.57 -1.25 3.30
C PRO A 182 -10.46 0.19 2.79
N GLY A 183 -10.59 0.39 1.48
CA GLY A 183 -10.43 1.64 0.77
C GLY A 183 -8.99 1.96 0.37
N VAL A 184 -8.88 2.89 -0.56
CA VAL A 184 -7.62 3.45 -1.05
C VAL A 184 -7.40 4.80 -0.39
N THR A 185 -6.34 4.94 0.38
CA THR A 185 -5.99 6.18 1.11
C THR A 185 -5.26 7.21 0.24
N ASN A 186 -4.46 6.71 -0.71
CA ASN A 186 -3.52 7.49 -1.50
C ASN A 186 -3.73 7.26 -3.01
N VAL A 187 -3.94 8.33 -3.77
CA VAL A 187 -4.23 8.28 -5.22
C VAL A 187 -3.02 8.78 -6.01
N ARG A 188 -2.31 7.87 -6.69
CA ARG A 188 -1.10 8.21 -7.45
C ARG A 188 -1.33 8.34 -8.95
N ASN A 189 -1.96 7.34 -9.57
CA ASN A 189 -2.12 7.28 -11.03
C ASN A 189 -3.47 7.88 -11.46
N LEU A 190 -3.51 9.18 -11.76
CA LEU A 190 -4.73 9.87 -12.22
C LEU A 190 -5.23 9.42 -13.60
N ALA A 191 -4.38 8.77 -14.41
CA ALA A 191 -4.79 8.22 -15.70
C ALA A 191 -5.63 6.92 -15.56
N SER A 192 -5.67 6.31 -14.37
CA SER A 192 -6.46 5.11 -14.12
C SER A 192 -7.96 5.37 -14.38
N PRO A 193 -8.63 4.52 -15.20
CA PRO A 193 -10.07 4.65 -15.45
C PRO A 193 -10.93 4.62 -14.19
N HIS A 194 -10.43 3.98 -13.12
CA HIS A 194 -11.14 3.89 -11.83
C HIS A 194 -11.42 5.28 -11.23
N TRP A 195 -10.47 6.20 -11.31
CA TRP A 195 -10.58 7.51 -10.68
C TRP A 195 -11.39 8.52 -11.49
N ARG A 196 -11.49 8.35 -12.82
CA ARG A 196 -12.02 9.34 -13.77
C ARG A 196 -13.33 10.01 -13.33
N LYS A 197 -14.23 9.26 -12.72
CA LYS A 197 -15.54 9.74 -12.23
C LYS A 197 -15.47 10.67 -11.01
N TRP A 198 -14.34 10.75 -10.33
CA TRP A 198 -14.11 11.54 -9.11
C TRP A 198 -13.01 12.60 -9.26
N LEU A 199 -12.56 12.89 -10.49
CA LEU A 199 -11.51 13.90 -10.74
C LEU A 199 -12.05 15.31 -11.05
N GLY A 200 -13.38 15.43 -11.24
CA GLY A 200 -14.05 16.69 -11.46
C GLY A 200 -14.18 17.53 -10.18
N PRO A 201 -14.38 18.86 -10.29
CA PRO A 201 -14.49 19.77 -9.14
C PRO A 201 -15.49 19.34 -8.06
N ALA A 202 -16.61 18.73 -8.45
CA ALA A 202 -17.64 18.25 -7.52
C ALA A 202 -17.16 17.16 -6.54
N HIS A 203 -16.03 16.52 -6.85
CA HIS A 203 -15.44 15.46 -6.06
C HIS A 203 -14.09 15.85 -5.45
N ARG A 204 -13.72 17.13 -5.47
CA ARG A 204 -12.47 17.59 -4.86
C ARG A 204 -12.70 18.12 -3.46
N CYS A 205 -11.72 17.89 -2.61
CA CYS A 205 -11.68 18.43 -1.26
C CYS A 205 -10.26 18.85 -0.88
N LEU A 206 -10.15 19.67 0.16
CA LEU A 206 -8.90 19.96 0.84
C LEU A 206 -8.91 19.19 2.16
N VAL A 207 -7.84 18.44 2.44
CA VAL A 207 -7.69 17.67 3.68
C VAL A 207 -6.76 18.47 4.60
N PRO A 208 -7.25 19.07 5.70
CA PRO A 208 -6.43 19.83 6.62
C PRO A 208 -5.35 18.95 7.27
N VAL A 209 -4.12 19.42 7.31
CA VAL A 209 -2.99 18.70 7.93
C VAL A 209 -2.07 19.67 8.67
N THR A 210 -1.57 19.26 9.84
CA THR A 210 -0.56 20.00 10.61
C THR A 210 0.81 19.35 10.53
N SER A 211 0.84 18.02 10.61
CA SER A 211 2.04 17.22 10.40
C SER A 211 1.67 15.86 9.81
N PHE A 212 2.58 15.23 9.08
CA PHE A 212 2.37 13.87 8.56
C PHE A 212 3.59 13.00 8.80
N ALA A 213 3.38 11.69 8.85
CA ALA A 213 4.45 10.73 9.09
C ALA A 213 4.71 9.88 7.85
N GLU A 214 5.99 9.69 7.57
CA GLU A 214 6.47 8.60 6.71
C GLU A 214 7.22 7.57 7.57
N TRP A 215 7.16 6.32 7.18
CA TRP A 215 7.81 5.24 7.92
C TRP A 215 9.26 5.04 7.46
N ASN A 216 10.20 5.12 8.39
CA ASN A 216 11.57 4.67 8.21
C ASN A 216 12.16 4.23 9.56
N GLN A 217 12.10 2.93 9.83
CA GLN A 217 12.49 2.34 11.13
C GLN A 217 11.79 3.05 12.31
N GLY A 218 10.53 3.44 12.11
CA GLY A 218 9.75 4.32 12.99
C GLY A 218 9.13 5.48 12.23
N ASN A 219 8.15 6.15 12.84
CA ASN A 219 7.51 7.32 12.26
C ASN A 219 8.50 8.50 12.24
N LYS A 220 8.70 9.08 11.06
CA LYS A 220 9.40 10.35 10.86
C LYS A 220 8.37 11.40 10.51
N TRP A 221 8.23 12.40 11.37
CA TRP A 221 7.21 13.43 11.25
C TRP A 221 7.73 14.61 10.45
N PHE A 222 6.89 15.12 9.55
CA PHE A 222 7.15 16.28 8.73
C PHE A 222 6.11 17.35 9.01
N GLY A 223 6.55 18.61 9.04
CA GLY A 223 5.71 19.79 9.14
C GLY A 223 6.24 20.92 8.28
N PRO A 224 5.51 22.05 8.19
CA PRO A 224 5.96 23.21 7.44
C PRO A 224 7.17 23.85 8.12
N THR A 225 8.07 24.43 7.33
CA THR A 225 9.15 25.28 7.87
C THR A 225 8.64 26.60 8.43
N ASP A 226 7.54 27.12 7.89
CA ASP A 226 6.77 28.23 8.47
C ASP A 226 5.72 27.67 9.45
N GLU A 227 6.01 27.75 10.76
CA GLU A 227 5.20 27.17 11.85
C GLU A 227 3.75 27.71 11.95
N GLY A 228 3.38 28.75 11.19
CA GLY A 228 2.00 29.24 11.10
C GLY A 228 1.24 28.77 9.86
N ALA A 229 1.94 28.35 8.81
CA ALA A 229 1.37 28.18 7.49
C ALA A 229 0.29 27.09 7.47
N PRO A 230 -0.89 27.34 6.88
CA PRO A 230 -1.90 26.31 6.65
C PRO A 230 -1.44 25.35 5.54
N MET A 231 -1.50 24.06 5.83
CA MET A 231 -1.25 22.99 4.87
C MET A 231 -2.51 22.17 4.61
N PHE A 232 -2.68 21.77 3.36
CA PHE A 232 -3.77 20.90 2.93
C PHE A 232 -3.25 19.82 2.00
N PHE A 233 -3.69 18.58 2.15
CA PHE A 233 -3.54 17.61 1.08
C PHE A 233 -4.59 17.82 -0.02
N ALA A 234 -4.17 17.54 -1.26
CA ALA A 234 -5.04 17.56 -2.43
C ALA A 234 -5.98 16.34 -2.41
N GLY A 235 -7.21 16.52 -1.90
CA GLY A 235 -8.16 15.44 -1.67
C GLY A 235 -9.17 15.23 -2.81
N ILE A 236 -9.65 13.99 -2.93
CA ILE A 236 -10.87 13.63 -3.67
C ILE A 236 -11.86 12.91 -2.76
N GLU A 237 -13.16 13.02 -3.04
CA GLU A 237 -14.24 12.53 -2.19
C GLU A 237 -15.40 11.88 -2.96
N VAL A 238 -16.14 11.00 -2.28
CA VAL A 238 -17.43 10.47 -2.74
C VAL A 238 -18.40 10.38 -1.58
N ARG A 239 -19.66 10.76 -1.82
CA ARG A 239 -20.71 10.79 -0.80
C ARG A 239 -21.58 9.55 -0.80
N GLY A 240 -22.10 9.20 0.36
CA GLY A 240 -23.13 8.18 0.53
C GLY A 240 -22.74 6.83 -0.08
N TRP A 241 -21.46 6.48 -0.02
CA TRP A 241 -20.97 5.24 -0.61
C TRP A 241 -21.31 4.05 0.28
N LYS A 242 -22.01 3.09 -0.31
CA LYS A 242 -22.48 1.89 0.38
C LYS A 242 -21.46 0.76 0.24
N SER A 243 -20.88 0.29 1.34
CA SER A 243 -19.87 -0.80 1.34
C SER A 243 -19.63 -1.41 2.73
N VAL A 244 -18.97 -2.56 2.79
CA VAL A 244 -18.49 -3.15 4.05
C VAL A 244 -17.07 -2.67 4.32
N ARG A 245 -16.88 -1.70 5.23
CA ARG A 245 -15.56 -1.13 5.55
C ARG A 245 -14.79 -1.98 6.56
N LYS A 246 -15.51 -2.45 7.59
CA LYS A 246 -15.02 -3.34 8.64
C LYS A 246 -16.03 -4.47 8.77
N VAL A 247 -15.56 -5.72 8.74
CA VAL A 247 -16.44 -6.90 8.81
C VAL A 247 -17.37 -6.85 10.02
N LYS A 248 -16.87 -6.36 11.16
CA LYS A 248 -17.64 -6.23 12.40
C LYS A 248 -18.81 -5.23 12.34
N ASP A 249 -18.73 -4.22 11.47
CA ASP A 249 -19.73 -3.16 11.38
C ASP A 249 -20.80 -3.50 10.32
N GLY A 250 -20.56 -4.53 9.51
CA GLY A 250 -21.40 -4.87 8.38
C GLY A 250 -21.33 -3.80 7.28
N GLU A 251 -22.43 -3.69 6.53
CA GLU A 251 -22.57 -2.72 5.45
C GLU A 251 -22.94 -1.34 6.00
N THR A 252 -22.17 -0.33 5.61
CA THR A 252 -22.34 1.06 6.02
C THR A 252 -22.51 1.97 4.79
N VAL A 253 -23.07 3.15 5.03
CA VAL A 253 -23.14 4.24 4.05
C VAL A 253 -22.27 5.38 4.57
N ASP A 254 -21.17 5.65 3.90
CA ASP A 254 -20.16 6.60 4.36
C ASP A 254 -19.85 7.63 3.27
N ASP A 255 -19.58 8.86 3.69
CA ASP A 255 -18.80 9.79 2.88
C ASP A 255 -17.33 9.39 2.98
N LEU A 256 -16.65 9.25 1.84
CA LEU A 256 -15.28 8.74 1.75
C LEU A 256 -14.37 9.79 1.12
N PHE A 257 -13.11 9.79 1.50
CA PHE A 257 -12.09 10.60 0.86
C PHE A 257 -10.74 9.89 0.76
N ALA A 258 -9.90 10.38 -0.13
CA ALA A 258 -8.48 10.04 -0.25
C ALA A 258 -7.73 11.29 -0.69
N PHE A 259 -6.41 11.27 -0.64
CA PHE A 259 -5.62 12.37 -1.19
C PHE A 259 -4.59 11.90 -2.20
N LEU A 260 -4.16 12.82 -3.04
CA LEU A 260 -3.21 12.55 -4.10
C LEU A 260 -1.79 12.44 -3.53
N THR A 261 -0.99 11.63 -4.20
CA THR A 261 0.45 11.52 -3.95
C THR A 261 1.24 11.81 -5.22
N CYS A 262 2.49 12.22 -5.07
CA CYS A 262 3.41 12.59 -6.14
C CYS A 262 4.84 12.11 -5.79
N PRO A 263 5.82 12.21 -6.71
CA PRO A 263 7.23 12.00 -6.35
C PRO A 263 7.64 12.90 -5.17
N PRO A 264 8.53 12.44 -4.27
CA PRO A 264 8.91 13.21 -3.10
C PRO A 264 9.82 14.39 -3.45
N ASN A 265 9.81 15.41 -2.59
CA ASN A 265 10.82 16.47 -2.56
C ASN A 265 12.10 15.99 -1.84
N ALA A 266 13.10 16.84 -1.68
CA ALA A 266 14.39 16.46 -1.09
C ALA A 266 14.27 15.91 0.33
N GLU A 267 13.48 16.55 1.20
CA GLU A 267 13.37 16.18 2.62
C GLU A 267 12.62 14.86 2.80
N VAL A 268 11.48 14.71 2.13
CA VAL A 268 10.72 13.45 2.19
C VAL A 268 11.49 12.34 1.48
N GLY A 269 12.12 12.62 0.34
CA GLY A 269 12.85 11.63 -0.46
C GLY A 269 14.06 11.04 0.26
N ALA A 270 14.68 11.78 1.18
CA ALA A 270 15.75 11.28 2.04
C ALA A 270 15.29 10.21 3.04
N ILE A 271 14.00 10.21 3.40
CA ILE A 271 13.40 9.26 4.33
C ILE A 271 12.59 8.18 3.60
N HIS A 272 11.83 8.58 2.60
CA HIS A 272 10.88 7.76 1.86
C HIS A 272 10.92 8.13 0.35
N PRO A 273 11.71 7.42 -0.47
CA PRO A 273 12.02 7.84 -1.84
C PRO A 273 10.88 7.61 -2.85
N LYS A 274 9.79 6.95 -2.45
CA LYS A 274 8.77 6.47 -3.40
C LYS A 274 7.67 7.49 -3.71
N ALA A 275 7.28 8.31 -2.74
CA ALA A 275 6.27 9.37 -2.89
C ALA A 275 6.18 10.25 -1.64
N MET A 276 5.50 11.39 -1.82
CA MET A 276 4.94 12.23 -0.76
C MET A 276 3.48 12.58 -1.08
N PRO A 277 2.66 13.00 -0.09
CA PRO A 277 1.37 13.65 -0.34
C PRO A 277 1.52 14.90 -1.19
N VAL A 278 0.53 15.20 -2.03
CA VAL A 278 0.44 16.51 -2.69
C VAL A 278 -0.04 17.53 -1.65
N ILE A 279 0.79 18.53 -1.35
CA ILE A 279 0.54 19.54 -0.31
C ILE A 279 0.33 20.91 -0.95
N PHE A 280 -0.69 21.63 -0.48
CA PHE A 280 -0.93 23.02 -0.83
C PHE A 280 -0.74 23.92 0.38
N THR A 281 0.01 25.01 0.18
CA THR A 281 0.30 26.00 1.23
C THR A 281 -0.23 27.39 0.87
N LYS A 282 -0.66 27.61 -0.37
CA LYS A 282 -1.06 28.92 -0.88
C LYS A 282 -2.56 28.96 -1.25
N PRO A 283 -3.27 30.06 -0.95
CA PRO A 283 -4.69 30.22 -1.33
C PRO A 283 -4.98 29.97 -2.81
N ALA A 284 -4.11 30.43 -3.71
CA ALA A 284 -4.27 30.21 -5.15
C ALA A 284 -4.26 28.72 -5.54
N GLU A 285 -3.51 27.88 -4.83
CA GLU A 285 -3.50 26.43 -5.05
C GLU A 285 -4.80 25.79 -4.57
N TRP A 286 -5.35 26.26 -3.43
CA TRP A 286 -6.63 25.81 -2.89
C TRP A 286 -7.78 26.12 -3.84
N GLU A 287 -7.85 27.37 -4.33
CA GLU A 287 -8.86 27.82 -5.27
C GLU A 287 -8.76 27.06 -6.61
N THR A 288 -7.56 26.92 -7.14
CA THR A 288 -7.32 26.16 -8.38
C THR A 288 -7.73 24.71 -8.21
N TRP A 289 -7.34 24.08 -7.10
CA TRP A 289 -7.72 22.70 -6.81
C TRP A 289 -9.23 22.56 -6.71
N LEU A 290 -9.92 23.42 -5.96
CA LEU A 290 -11.37 23.31 -5.76
C LEU A 290 -12.18 23.66 -7.01
N GLY A 291 -11.71 24.59 -7.87
CA GLY A 291 -12.54 25.17 -8.94
C GLY A 291 -12.13 24.81 -10.37
N ALA A 292 -10.85 24.59 -10.66
CA ALA A 292 -10.39 24.55 -12.05
C ALA A 292 -10.80 23.26 -12.79
N PRO A 293 -10.88 23.26 -14.13
CA PRO A 293 -10.97 22.04 -14.92
C PRO A 293 -9.86 21.02 -14.58
N PHE A 294 -10.11 19.74 -14.83
CA PHE A 294 -9.18 18.67 -14.47
C PHE A 294 -7.80 18.84 -15.10
N GLU A 295 -7.75 19.32 -16.34
CA GLU A 295 -6.53 19.53 -17.12
C GLU A 295 -5.56 20.52 -16.45
N ILE A 296 -6.12 21.51 -15.73
CA ILE A 296 -5.36 22.50 -14.97
C ILE A 296 -5.04 21.94 -13.58
N ALA A 297 -6.03 21.39 -12.88
CA ALA A 297 -5.84 20.90 -11.51
C ALA A 297 -4.88 19.70 -11.42
N ALA A 298 -4.82 18.85 -12.44
CA ALA A 298 -3.90 17.72 -12.50
C ALA A 298 -2.41 18.16 -12.49
N GLN A 299 -2.10 19.37 -12.98
CA GLN A 299 -0.74 19.93 -12.92
C GLN A 299 -0.30 20.26 -11.49
N LEU A 300 -1.24 20.33 -10.55
CA LEU A 300 -0.93 20.50 -9.14
C LEU A 300 -0.51 19.18 -8.46
N GLN A 301 -0.59 18.02 -9.13
CA GLN A 301 -0.05 16.77 -8.63
C GLN A 301 1.49 16.74 -8.76
N ARG A 302 2.16 17.56 -7.95
CA ARG A 302 3.61 17.76 -7.93
C ARG A 302 4.12 17.86 -6.49
N PRO A 303 5.42 17.62 -6.24
CA PRO A 303 6.00 17.85 -4.92
C PRO A 303 5.84 19.31 -4.48
N LEU A 304 5.74 19.49 -3.17
CA LEU A 304 5.98 20.78 -2.54
C LEU A 304 7.45 21.16 -2.75
N PRO A 305 7.82 22.45 -2.94
CA PRO A 305 9.21 22.85 -3.11
C PRO A 305 10.14 22.33 -2.00
N ASP A 306 11.39 22.05 -2.36
CA ASP A 306 12.44 21.76 -1.38
C ASP A 306 12.60 22.95 -0.41
N GLY A 307 12.84 22.67 0.86
CA GLY A 307 12.95 23.66 1.93
C GLY A 307 11.63 24.13 2.55
N ASP A 308 10.48 23.70 2.02
CA ASP A 308 9.16 24.05 2.59
C ASP A 308 8.70 23.06 3.68
N LEU A 309 9.42 21.93 3.86
CA LEU A 309 9.19 20.95 4.92
C LEU A 309 10.42 20.78 5.82
N GLN A 310 10.17 20.42 7.07
CA GLN A 310 11.19 20.04 8.04
C GLN A 310 10.80 18.77 8.79
N LEU A 311 11.81 18.03 9.24
CA LEU A 311 11.62 16.95 10.20
C LEU A 311 11.28 17.51 11.58
N LEU A 312 10.33 16.87 12.25
CA LEU A 312 9.85 17.21 13.57
C LEU A 312 10.23 16.12 14.57
N ASP A 313 10.37 16.49 15.85
CA ASP A 313 10.57 15.55 16.95
C ASP A 313 9.32 14.71 17.25
N GLY A 314 8.15 15.17 16.81
CA GLY A 314 6.86 14.51 16.99
C GLY A 314 5.72 15.17 16.20
N PRO A 315 4.49 14.64 16.31
CA PRO A 315 3.33 15.25 15.67
C PRO A 315 2.96 16.60 16.30
N ILE A 316 2.44 17.52 15.48
CA ILE A 316 1.91 18.84 15.88
C ILE A 316 0.40 18.86 15.78
#